data_AF-A0A060CGZ8-F1
#
_entry.id   AF-A0A060CGZ8-F1
#
_cell.length_a   1.000
_cell.length_b   1.000
_cell.length_c   1.000
_cell.angle_alpha   90.00
_cell.angle_beta   90.00
_cell.angle_gamma   90.00
#
_symmetry.space_group_name_H-M   'P 1'
#
loop_
_entity.id
_entity.type
_entity.pdbx_description
1 polymer ?
#
loop_
_entity_poly.entity_id
_entity_poly.type
_entity_poly.pdbx_seq_one_letter_code
_entity_poly.pdbx_strand_id
1 'polypeptide(L)' 'MQLPRETREQAEIGTEIDKSELQPGDLVFFKTGSGESGLHVGIYDTNNQFIHASTSQGVTRSSLNNVYWHKKFWQARRI' A
#
# COMPACT_ATOMS: atom_id res chain seq x y z
N MET A 1 6.50 -12.52 -12.92
CA MET A 1 7.17 -11.64 -11.94
C MET A 1 6.97 -12.24 -10.56
N GLN A 2 8.00 -12.25 -9.72
CA GLN A 2 7.92 -12.82 -8.37
C GLN A 2 8.23 -11.71 -7.36
N LEU A 3 7.31 -11.48 -6.43
CA LEU A 3 7.50 -10.52 -5.35
C LEU A 3 7.96 -11.25 -4.08
N PRO A 4 8.84 -10.61 -3.27
CA PRO A 4 9.21 -11.13 -1.97
C PRO A 4 7.99 -11.17 -1.05
N ARG A 5 8.06 -12.00 -0.01
CA ARG A 5 6.91 -12.24 0.87
C ARG A 5 6.65 -11.06 1.80
N GLU A 6 7.69 -10.36 2.21
CA GLU A 6 7.61 -9.33 3.24
C GLU A 6 7.35 -7.94 2.67
N THR A 7 6.50 -7.17 3.36
CA THR A 7 6.12 -5.82 2.94
C THR A 7 7.32 -4.88 2.80
N ARG A 8 8.32 -4.99 3.69
CA ARG A 8 9.53 -4.17 3.61
C ARG A 8 10.28 -4.41 2.30
N GLU A 9 10.51 -5.68 1.96
CA GLU A 9 11.25 -6.05 0.76
C GLU A 9 10.49 -5.61 -0.50
N GLN A 10 9.16 -5.74 -0.52
CA GLN A 10 8.34 -5.24 -1.62
C GLN A 10 8.45 -3.72 -1.78
N ALA A 11 8.61 -2.99 -0.68
CA ALA A 11 8.71 -1.54 -0.68
C ALA A 11 10.07 -1.01 -1.20
N GLU A 12 11.02 -1.90 -1.47
CA GLU A 12 12.34 -1.61 -2.03
C GLU A 12 12.44 -2.01 -3.52
N ILE A 13 11.41 -2.65 -4.07
CA ILE A 13 11.40 -3.14 -5.46
C ILE A 13 10.68 -2.15 -6.37
N GLY A 14 11.22 -1.99 -7.57
CA GLY A 14 10.63 -1.16 -8.62
C GLY A 14 10.90 0.33 -8.40
N THR A 15 10.13 1.16 -9.10
CA THR A 15 10.30 2.61 -9.12
C THR A 15 9.41 3.25 -8.06
N GLU A 16 9.95 4.19 -7.29
CA GLU A 16 9.16 5.01 -6.37
C GLU A 16 8.21 5.91 -7.16
N ILE A 17 6.95 5.97 -6.75
CA ILE A 17 5.91 6.74 -7.43
C ILE A 17 5.38 7.82 -6.49
N ASP A 18 5.32 9.05 -6.99
CA ASP A 18 4.65 10.13 -6.27
C ASP A 18 3.16 9.84 -6.14
N LYS A 19 2.56 10.21 -5.01
CA LYS A 19 1.15 9.92 -4.73
C LYS A 19 0.19 10.48 -5.81
N SER A 20 0.56 11.58 -6.47
CA SER A 20 -0.20 12.18 -7.57
C SER A 20 -0.12 11.42 -8.89
N GLU A 21 0.84 10.50 -9.03
CA GLU A 21 1.12 9.73 -10.25
C GLU A 21 0.67 8.27 -10.15
N LEU A 22 -0.06 7.93 -9.08
CA LEU A 22 -0.58 6.59 -8.84
C LEU A 22 -1.47 6.11 -10.00
N GLN A 23 -1.17 4.91 -10.48
CA GLN A 23 -1.93 4.19 -11.51
C GLN A 23 -2.41 2.85 -10.97
N PRO A 24 -3.57 2.34 -11.46
CA PRO A 24 -4.07 1.04 -11.05
C PRO A 24 -3.01 -0.05 -11.17
N GLY A 25 -2.79 -0.80 -10.10
CA GLY A 25 -1.74 -1.83 -10.01
C GLY A 25 -0.51 -1.42 -9.20
N ASP A 26 -0.28 -0.13 -8.95
CA ASP A 26 0.82 0.32 -8.09
C ASP A 26 0.66 -0.21 -6.67
N LEU A 27 1.76 -0.59 -6.03
CA LEU A 27 1.76 -0.98 -4.62
C LEU A 27 1.80 0.27 -3.75
N VAL A 28 0.89 0.36 -2.79
CA VAL A 28 0.83 1.43 -1.79
C VAL A 28 1.14 0.88 -0.41
N PHE A 29 2.06 1.54 0.28
CA PHE A 29 2.62 1.08 1.54
C PHE A 29 2.23 2.00 2.69
N PHE A 30 2.05 1.42 3.88
CA PHE A 30 1.60 2.14 5.05
C PHE A 30 2.33 1.71 6.33
N LYS A 31 2.47 2.63 7.28
CA LYS A 31 2.98 2.41 8.64
C LYS A 31 1.84 2.35 9.65
N THR A 32 1.17 1.20 9.74
CA THR A 32 -0.01 0.98 10.59
C THR A 32 0.32 0.74 12.07
N GLY A 33 1.53 0.28 12.40
CA GLY A 33 1.96 -0.01 13.77
C GLY A 33 3.45 0.26 14.00
N SER A 34 4.04 -0.43 14.98
CA SER A 34 5.47 -0.29 15.34
C SER A 34 6.31 -1.43 14.76
N GLY A 35 7.53 -1.13 14.29
CA GLY A 35 8.49 -2.13 13.79
C GLY A 35 8.07 -2.82 12.49
N GLU A 36 8.61 -4.03 12.24
CA GLU A 36 8.26 -4.87 11.08
C GLU A 36 6.77 -5.20 11.03
N SER A 37 6.18 -5.48 12.21
CA SER A 37 4.77 -5.82 12.37
C SER A 37 3.82 -4.66 12.06
N GLY A 38 4.36 -3.46 11.84
CA GLY A 38 3.61 -2.25 11.56
C GLY A 38 3.55 -1.88 10.08
N LEU A 39 4.04 -2.72 9.17
CA LEU A 39 4.02 -2.44 7.74
C LEU A 39 2.83 -3.11 7.06
N HIS A 40 2.15 -2.35 6.22
CA HIS A 40 0.98 -2.80 5.48
C HIS A 40 1.12 -2.46 4.00
N VAL A 41 0.63 -3.34 3.12
CA VAL A 41 0.62 -3.14 1.67
C VAL A 41 -0.80 -3.29 1.11
N GLY A 42 -1.08 -2.52 0.07
CA GLY A 42 -2.24 -2.68 -0.78
C GLY A 42 -1.91 -2.41 -2.24
N ILE A 43 -2.84 -2.73 -3.12
CA ILE A 43 -2.75 -2.45 -4.55
C ILE A 43 -3.65 -1.27 -4.84
N TYR A 44 -3.08 -0.20 -5.40
CA TYR A 44 -3.83 0.96 -5.82
C TYR A 44 -4.81 0.57 -6.93
N ASP A 45 -5.99 1.13 -6.81
CA ASP A 45 -7.08 1.02 -7.76
C ASP A 45 -7.49 2.45 -8.16
N THR A 46 -8.55 2.62 -8.92
CA THR A 46 -9.04 3.91 -9.37
C THR A 46 -9.63 4.76 -8.24
N ASN A 47 -9.72 6.08 -8.46
CA ASN A 47 -10.41 7.04 -7.59
C ASN A 47 -9.89 7.10 -6.14
N ASN A 48 -8.57 7.12 -5.95
CA ASN A 48 -7.93 7.11 -4.63
C ASN A 48 -8.39 5.93 -3.76
N GLN A 49 -8.76 4.80 -4.38
CA GLN A 49 -9.06 3.56 -3.68
C GLN A 49 -7.87 2.60 -3.78
N PHE A 50 -7.81 1.65 -2.86
CA PHE A 50 -6.85 0.57 -2.92
C PHE A 50 -7.46 -0.70 -2.32
N ILE A 51 -7.01 -1.85 -2.80
CA ILE A 51 -7.43 -3.17 -2.34
C ILE A 51 -6.35 -3.74 -1.43
N HIS A 52 -6.74 -4.27 -0.28
CA HIS A 52 -5.80 -4.84 0.67
C HIS A 52 -6.43 -5.90 1.57
N ALA A 53 -5.61 -6.74 2.19
CA ALA A 53 -6.05 -7.68 3.21
C ALA A 53 -6.09 -7.01 4.59
N SER A 54 -7.28 -6.63 5.05
CA SER A 54 -7.52 -6.12 6.40
C SER A 54 -7.50 -7.27 7.42
N THR A 55 -6.96 -7.01 8.62
CA THR A 55 -6.93 -7.98 9.72
C THR A 55 -8.32 -8.37 10.21
N SER A 56 -9.30 -7.45 10.14
CA SER A 56 -10.66 -7.66 10.65
C SER A 56 -11.69 -7.95 9.57
N GLN A 57 -11.44 -7.53 8.32
CA GLN A 57 -12.42 -7.61 7.23
C GLN A 57 -12.00 -8.53 6.09
N GLY A 58 -10.79 -9.11 6.15
CA GLY A 58 -10.23 -9.85 5.02
C GLY A 58 -9.94 -8.92 3.84
N VAL A 59 -10.03 -9.45 2.62
CA VAL A 59 -9.76 -8.66 1.40
C VAL A 59 -10.87 -7.62 1.21
N THR A 60 -10.49 -6.35 1.25
CA THR A 60 -11.43 -5.22 1.18
C THR A 60 -10.85 -4.06 0.37
N ARG A 61 -11.72 -3.12 -0.02
CA ARG A 61 -11.37 -1.89 -0.73
C ARG A 61 -11.53 -0.70 0.21
N SER A 62 -10.47 0.09 0.33
CA SER A 62 -10.38 1.25 1.22
C SER A 62 -10.01 2.51 0.46
N SER A 63 -10.36 3.67 1.01
CA SER A 63 -10.03 4.98 0.45
C SER A 63 -8.72 5.53 1.01
N LEU A 64 -7.81 5.99 0.15
CA LEU A 64 -6.61 6.77 0.54
C LEU A 64 -6.96 8.15 1.11
N ASN A 65 -8.18 8.63 0.88
CA ASN A 65 -8.69 9.86 1.48
C ASN A 65 -9.24 9.63 2.90
N ASN A 66 -9.37 8.38 3.34
CA ASN A 66 -9.73 8.08 4.72
C ASN A 66 -8.63 8.60 5.66
N VAL A 67 -9.01 9.31 6.73
CA VAL A 67 -8.07 9.95 7.67
C VAL A 67 -7.02 8.97 8.21
N TYR A 68 -7.41 7.73 8.50
CA TYR A 68 -6.49 6.70 8.97
C TYR A 68 -5.45 6.36 7.90
N TRP A 69 -5.90 5.94 6.72
CA TRP A 69 -5.00 5.53 5.63
C TRP A 69 -4.16 6.69 5.09
N HIS A 70 -4.73 7.88 5.04
CA HIS A 70 -4.01 9.11 4.68
C HIS A 70 -2.84 9.36 5.62
N LYS A 71 -3.05 9.27 6.94
CA LYS A 71 -2.02 9.48 7.95
C LYS A 71 -0.95 8.37 7.95
N LYS A 72 -1.34 7.15 7.57
CA LYS A 72 -0.43 5.99 7.57
C LYS A 72 0.33 5.80 6.26
N PHE A 73 -0.04 6.50 5.19
CA PHE A 73 0.62 6.38 3.90
C PHE A 73 2.13 6.63 4.04
N TRP A 74 2.92 5.73 3.47
CA TRP A 74 4.38 5.79 3.53
C TRP A 74 4.97 6.10 2.16
N GLN A 75 4.73 5.25 1.17
CA GLN A 75 5.27 5.38 -0.18
C GLN A 75 4.46 4.54 -1.17
N ALA A 76 4.75 4.67 -2.45
CA ALA A 76 4.22 3.82 -3.50
C ALA A 76 5.31 3.31 -4.44
N ARG A 77 5.13 2.12 -5.01
CA ARG A 77 6.05 1.49 -5.95
C ARG A 77 5.32 0.96 -7.18
N ARG A 78 5.94 1.11 -8.35
CA ARG A 78 5.53 0.45 -9.60
C ARG A 78 6.59 -0.56 -10.01
N ILE A 79 6.17 -1.76 -10.39
CA ILE A 79 7.03 -2.89 -10.73
C ILE A 79 6.81 -3.29 -12.19
#